data_AF-A0A1J7I700-F1
#
_entry.id   AF-A0A1J7I700-F1
#
_cell.length_a   1.000
_cell.length_b   1.000
_cell.length_c   1.000
_cell.angle_alpha   90.00
_cell.angle_beta   90.00
_cell.angle_gamma   90.00
#
_symmetry.space_group_name_H-M   'P 1'
#
loop_
_entity.id
_entity.type
_entity.pdbx_description
1 polymer ?
#
loop_
_entity_poly.entity_id
_entity_poly.type
_entity_poly.pdbx_seq_one_letter_code
_entity_poly.pdbx_strand_id
1 'polypeptide(L)'
;MSEGDRCQTTASEPVRRASNSSKSDRLGVLDPERDVLPGPHQTFTQEADPVLRRDLVDEQSPRGFAAGDKEGSSTGNPDSPLRIVVRCLSHRIPGDRSQRTSTMANIICQHFLQRDMDPVKERIRCLGLPEIDGRKVKFLLESGTVTPSTRLEDVPLRALKWTGKALIPRAIDARTRSYLHNLPFKHQPPVQKPQNPKTMAQMRESMDDEAWNRYMAEVMLRKLQYKKKASSVDRSWAEEHPELFYDVVQQYTAQQRWHRLELPPSLMQWVEAPTDRGDPNTFTHLVDVVLDKMGIETEGLRRLTNSETREA
;
A
#
# COMPACT_ATOMS: atom_id res chain seq x y z
N MET A 1 43.87 -59.12 39.40
CA MET A 1 42.85 -59.98 40.01
C MET A 1 41.53 -59.37 39.54
N SER A 2 40.94 -59.86 38.43
CA SER A 2 39.98 -60.99 38.39
C SER A 2 38.71 -60.61 39.16
N GLU A 3 37.47 -60.60 38.69
CA GLU A 3 36.67 -61.16 37.57
C GLU A 3 35.59 -60.11 37.24
N GLY A 4 34.94 -59.99 36.08
CA GLY A 4 34.25 -61.02 35.29
C GLY A 4 32.77 -61.07 35.70
N ASP A 5 31.86 -60.48 34.92
CA ASP A 5 30.62 -61.18 34.54
C ASP A 5 29.85 -60.54 33.38
N ARG A 6 29.29 -61.42 32.55
CA ARG A 6 28.74 -61.21 31.20
C ARG A 6 27.49 -62.08 31.07
N CYS A 7 26.37 -61.53 30.62
CA CYS A 7 25.22 -62.25 30.04
C CYS A 7 24.42 -61.23 29.19
N GLN A 8 24.50 -61.23 27.84
CA GLN A 8 23.66 -61.98 26.87
C GLN A 8 22.15 -61.83 27.17
N THR A 9 21.30 -61.38 26.24
CA THR A 9 20.80 -62.19 25.10
C THR A 9 20.02 -61.33 24.10
N THR A 10 20.03 -61.79 22.85
CA THR A 10 19.50 -61.26 21.59
C THR A 10 18.00 -61.52 21.33
N ALA A 11 17.46 -60.80 20.33
CA ALA A 11 16.60 -61.28 19.24
C ALA A 11 15.05 -61.18 19.33
N SER A 12 14.53 -60.43 18.33
CA SER A 12 13.49 -60.80 17.35
C SER A 12 12.00 -60.78 17.70
N GLU A 13 11.26 -59.99 16.90
CA GLU A 13 9.83 -60.12 16.59
C GLU A 13 9.47 -61.52 16.05
N PRO A 14 8.18 -61.92 16.13
CA PRO A 14 7.38 -61.88 14.89
C PRO A 14 5.86 -61.61 15.05
N VAL A 15 5.33 -60.93 14.03
CA VAL A 15 4.14 -61.25 13.21
C VAL A 15 2.86 -61.71 13.93
N ARG A 16 1.80 -60.90 13.83
CA ARG A 16 0.42 -61.40 13.77
C ARG A 16 -0.34 -60.88 12.55
N ARG A 17 -0.64 -61.84 11.68
CA ARG A 17 -1.68 -61.87 10.63
C ARG A 17 -3.01 -61.29 11.11
N ALA A 18 -3.61 -60.46 10.26
CA ALA A 18 -5.05 -60.37 10.13
C ALA A 18 -5.41 -60.58 8.65
N SER A 19 -5.96 -61.75 8.37
CA SER A 19 -6.64 -62.07 7.11
C SER A 19 -8.09 -61.62 7.26
N ASN A 20 -8.61 -60.83 6.33
CA ASN A 20 -10.02 -60.94 5.96
C ASN A 20 -10.18 -60.57 4.49
N SER A 21 -10.58 -61.58 3.72
CA SER A 21 -11.00 -61.49 2.34
C SER A 21 -12.45 -61.01 2.26
N SER A 22 -12.75 -60.10 1.34
CA SER A 22 -13.83 -60.33 0.38
C SER A 22 -13.70 -59.42 -0.84
N LYS A 23 -13.71 -60.11 -1.98
CA LYS A 23 -13.81 -59.68 -3.38
C LYS A 23 -14.98 -58.70 -3.58
N SER A 24 -14.75 -57.58 -4.27
CA SER A 24 -14.73 -57.40 -5.74
C SER A 24 -16.11 -57.43 -6.38
N ASP A 25 -16.52 -56.25 -6.86
CA ASP A 25 -17.20 -55.95 -8.13
C ASP A 25 -17.59 -54.45 -8.07
N ARG A 26 -17.45 -53.58 -9.07
CA ARG A 26 -16.91 -53.64 -10.43
C ARG A 26 -16.97 -52.18 -10.98
N LEU A 27 -16.18 -51.91 -12.02
CA LEU A 27 -16.30 -50.87 -13.07
C LEU A 27 -15.55 -49.53 -12.94
N GLY A 28 -14.56 -49.39 -13.85
CA GLY A 28 -14.19 -48.17 -14.61
C GLY A 28 -13.41 -47.10 -13.83
N VAL A 29 -12.33 -46.51 -14.31
CA VAL A 29 -12.25 -45.71 -15.55
C VAL A 29 -10.80 -45.18 -15.69
N LEU A 30 -10.22 -45.36 -16.88
CA LEU A 30 -9.19 -44.56 -17.59
C LEU A 30 -7.70 -44.48 -17.15
N ASP A 31 -6.89 -44.57 -18.20
CA ASP A 31 -5.42 -44.52 -18.33
C ASP A 31 -4.75 -43.22 -17.83
N PRO A 32 -3.48 -43.27 -17.40
CA PRO A 32 -2.69 -42.13 -16.98
C PRO A 32 -1.61 -41.77 -18.03
N GLU A 33 -1.90 -40.86 -18.96
CA GLU A 33 -0.84 -40.16 -19.70
C GLU A 33 -1.32 -38.77 -20.17
N ARG A 34 -0.72 -37.72 -19.59
CA ARG A 34 -0.20 -36.50 -20.23
C ARG A 34 -0.12 -35.33 -19.23
N ASP A 35 0.87 -35.40 -18.36
CA ASP A 35 1.43 -34.22 -17.71
C ASP A 35 2.64 -33.74 -18.53
N VAL A 36 2.46 -32.65 -19.28
CA VAL A 36 3.56 -31.80 -19.76
C VAL A 36 3.09 -30.35 -19.65
N LEU A 37 3.49 -29.68 -18.57
CA LEU A 37 3.43 -28.22 -18.43
C LEU A 37 4.71 -27.61 -19.01
N PRO A 38 4.64 -26.60 -19.89
CA PRO A 38 5.84 -25.91 -20.38
C PRO A 38 6.33 -24.89 -19.34
N GLY A 39 7.62 -24.98 -19.01
CA GLY A 39 8.32 -24.03 -18.13
C GLY A 39 8.60 -22.67 -18.79
N PRO A 40 8.90 -21.62 -18.01
CA PRO A 40 9.12 -20.28 -18.54
C PRO A 40 10.61 -20.08 -18.88
N HIS A 41 10.96 -20.34 -20.13
CA HIS A 41 12.06 -19.65 -20.80
C HIS A 41 11.49 -19.02 -22.07
N GLN A 42 11.24 -17.71 -22.08
CA GLN A 42 11.21 -16.95 -23.32
C GLN A 42 11.98 -15.64 -23.18
N THR A 43 13.08 -15.65 -23.93
CA THR A 43 13.93 -14.58 -24.39
C THR A 43 13.13 -13.36 -24.84
N PHE A 44 13.38 -12.21 -24.25
CA PHE A 44 12.81 -10.93 -24.66
C PHE A 44 13.48 -10.50 -25.96
N THR A 45 12.78 -10.65 -27.09
CA THR A 45 13.16 -10.05 -28.37
C THR A 45 12.38 -8.76 -28.55
N GLN A 46 13.15 -7.71 -28.85
CA GLN A 46 12.72 -6.34 -29.05
C GLN A 46 12.18 -6.20 -30.48
N GLU A 47 10.87 -6.08 -30.62
CA GLU A 47 10.26 -5.45 -31.80
C GLU A 47 9.35 -4.31 -31.36
N ALA A 48 9.67 -3.13 -31.88
CA ALA A 48 8.84 -1.95 -31.79
C ALA A 48 7.75 -2.05 -32.85
N ASP A 49 6.50 -1.84 -32.47
CA ASP A 49 5.54 -1.19 -33.36
C ASP A 49 4.47 -0.40 -32.57
N PRO A 50 4.00 0.77 -33.08
CA PRO A 50 3.39 1.82 -32.27
C PRO A 50 1.87 1.92 -32.50
N VAL A 51 1.06 1.42 -31.57
CA VAL A 51 -0.36 1.82 -31.49
C VAL A 51 -0.80 1.81 -30.04
N LEU A 52 -0.89 3.01 -29.43
CA LEU A 52 -1.95 3.44 -28.50
C LEU A 52 -1.69 4.90 -28.09
N ARG A 53 -1.81 5.79 -29.08
CA ARG A 53 -2.24 7.18 -28.88
C ARG A 53 -3.75 7.21 -29.07
N ARG A 54 -4.49 7.33 -27.97
CA ARG A 54 -5.93 7.63 -27.77
C ARG A 54 -6.23 7.03 -26.38
N ASP A 55 -6.40 7.78 -25.30
CA ASP A 55 -7.50 8.74 -25.09
C ASP A 55 -7.03 9.95 -24.26
N LEU A 56 -6.70 11.04 -24.96
CA LEU A 56 -7.02 12.39 -24.53
C LEU A 56 -8.20 12.82 -25.40
N VAL A 57 -9.12 13.58 -24.79
CA VAL A 57 -10.37 14.17 -25.33
C VAL A 57 -11.47 13.18 -25.74
N ASP A 58 -12.45 13.02 -24.84
CA ASP A 58 -13.82 13.37 -25.26
C ASP A 58 -14.49 14.23 -24.17
N GLU A 59 -14.85 15.43 -24.61
CA GLU A 59 -15.53 16.48 -23.90
C GLU A 59 -17.02 16.26 -24.15
N GLN A 60 -17.70 15.54 -23.25
CA GLN A 60 -19.16 15.54 -23.21
C GLN A 60 -19.62 16.33 -21.99
N SER A 61 -19.83 17.60 -22.26
CA SER A 61 -20.70 18.50 -21.51
C SER A 61 -22.09 17.87 -21.34
N PRO A 62 -22.60 17.62 -20.11
CA PRO A 62 -24.02 17.44 -19.94
C PRO A 62 -24.70 18.80 -20.05
N ARG A 63 -25.52 18.94 -21.10
CA ARG A 63 -26.49 20.01 -21.27
C ARG A 63 -27.34 20.16 -20.00
N GLY A 64 -27.43 21.41 -19.53
CA GLY A 64 -28.58 21.99 -18.85
C GLY A 64 -29.16 21.21 -17.67
N PHE A 65 -28.57 21.34 -16.49
CA PHE A 65 -29.40 21.39 -15.29
C PHE A 65 -30.05 22.77 -15.25
N ALA A 66 -31.37 22.75 -15.36
CA ALA A 66 -32.23 23.92 -15.33
C ALA A 66 -31.87 24.83 -14.13
N ALA A 67 -31.76 26.12 -14.44
CA ALA A 67 -31.78 27.19 -13.48
C ALA A 67 -33.08 27.08 -12.66
N GLY A 68 -32.94 26.78 -11.38
CA GLY A 68 -34.09 26.55 -10.51
C GLY A 68 -33.64 26.03 -9.16
N ASP A 69 -32.75 26.75 -8.50
CA ASP A 69 -32.88 27.02 -7.06
C ASP A 69 -31.95 28.17 -6.71
N LYS A 70 -32.55 29.24 -6.18
CA LYS A 70 -31.85 30.34 -5.54
C LYS A 70 -30.92 29.72 -4.50
N GLU A 71 -29.61 29.85 -4.70
CA GLU A 71 -28.62 29.69 -3.63
C GLU A 71 -28.90 30.78 -2.60
N GLY A 72 -29.84 30.49 -1.71
CA GLY A 72 -29.78 30.99 -0.36
C GLY A 72 -28.44 30.52 0.20
N SER A 73 -27.58 31.50 0.45
CA SER A 73 -26.49 31.45 1.41
C SER A 73 -27.03 30.87 2.73
N SER A 74 -27.17 29.55 2.81
CA SER A 74 -27.42 28.86 4.06
C SER A 74 -26.06 28.71 4.73
N THR A 75 -25.74 29.72 5.52
CA THR A 75 -25.02 29.51 6.77
C THR A 75 -25.87 28.55 7.60
N GLY A 76 -25.84 27.26 7.25
CA GLY A 76 -26.39 26.20 8.07
C GLY A 76 -25.79 26.34 9.46
N ASN A 77 -26.62 26.17 10.48
CA ASN A 77 -26.17 26.19 11.86
C ASN A 77 -24.88 25.34 11.96
N PRO A 78 -23.73 25.88 12.44
CA PRO A 78 -22.44 25.17 12.41
C PRO A 78 -22.47 23.80 13.11
N ASP A 79 -23.51 23.54 13.90
CA ASP A 79 -23.75 22.29 14.60
C ASP A 79 -24.52 21.24 13.77
N SER A 80 -25.09 21.60 12.62
CA SER A 80 -25.81 20.67 11.76
C SER A 80 -24.85 19.60 11.22
N PRO A 81 -25.22 18.31 11.31
CA PRO A 81 -24.34 17.21 10.92
C PRO A 81 -24.07 17.23 9.42
N LEU A 82 -22.82 16.98 9.04
CA LEU A 82 -22.35 17.00 7.65
C LEU A 82 -21.27 15.93 7.43
N ARG A 83 -21.33 15.25 6.28
CA ARG A 83 -20.26 14.36 5.79
C ARG A 83 -19.66 14.89 4.50
N ILE A 84 -18.34 15.00 4.47
CA ILE A 84 -17.59 15.37 3.27
C ILE A 84 -16.58 14.28 2.95
N VAL A 85 -16.69 13.70 1.76
CA VAL A 85 -15.71 12.75 1.23
C VAL A 85 -14.83 13.42 0.20
N VAL A 86 -13.51 13.34 0.40
CA VAL A 86 -12.52 13.85 -0.56
C VAL A 86 -11.69 12.72 -1.11
N ARG A 87 -11.55 12.67 -2.44
CA ARG A 87 -10.62 11.78 -3.12
C ARG A 87 -9.42 12.54 -3.64
N CYS A 88 -8.22 12.00 -3.47
CA CYS A 88 -7.02 12.63 -4.02
C CYS A 88 -5.88 11.64 -4.26
N LEU A 89 -4.82 12.14 -4.87
CA LEU A 89 -3.50 11.50 -4.83
C LEU A 89 -2.74 12.09 -3.64
N SER A 90 -2.12 11.24 -2.83
CA SER A 90 -1.44 11.62 -1.58
C SER A 90 -0.36 12.69 -1.78
N HIS A 91 0.47 12.55 -2.82
CA HIS A 91 1.56 13.50 -3.12
C HIS A 91 1.07 14.90 -3.53
N ARG A 92 -0.22 15.05 -3.85
CA ARG A 92 -0.80 16.35 -4.19
C ARG A 92 -1.28 17.12 -2.97
N ILE A 93 -1.26 16.51 -1.78
CA ILE A 93 -1.58 17.18 -0.54
C ILE A 93 -0.33 17.98 -0.14
N PRO A 94 -0.45 19.31 0.07
CA PRO A 94 0.68 20.13 0.44
C PRO A 94 1.22 19.74 1.83
N GLY A 95 2.45 20.18 2.10
CA GLY A 95 3.11 19.97 3.38
C GLY A 95 3.65 18.57 3.63
N ASP A 96 4.00 18.32 4.88
CA ASP A 96 4.68 17.09 5.30
C ASP A 96 3.79 15.85 5.21
N ARG A 97 4.38 14.74 4.75
CA ARG A 97 3.72 13.44 4.60
C ARG A 97 2.95 12.98 5.86
N SER A 98 3.53 13.17 7.05
CA SER A 98 2.91 12.80 8.33
C SER A 98 1.73 13.70 8.72
N GLN A 99 1.64 14.91 8.15
CA GLN A 99 0.62 15.91 8.44
C GLN A 99 -0.45 15.99 7.35
N ARG A 100 -0.41 15.13 6.33
CA ARG A 100 -1.35 15.22 5.20
C ARG A 100 -2.80 15.02 5.60
N THR A 101 -3.06 14.19 6.62
CA THR A 101 -4.42 13.99 7.13
C THR A 101 -4.97 15.26 7.77
N SER A 102 -4.22 15.90 8.68
CA SER A 102 -4.61 17.18 9.29
C SER A 102 -4.68 18.31 8.26
N THR A 103 -3.72 18.35 7.33
CA THR A 103 -3.68 19.34 6.24
C THR A 103 -4.93 19.23 5.35
N MET A 104 -5.30 18.02 4.94
CA MET A 104 -6.52 17.81 4.15
C MET A 104 -7.78 18.20 4.93
N ALA A 105 -7.85 17.89 6.23
CA ALA A 105 -8.97 18.34 7.07
C ALA A 105 -9.08 19.86 7.07
N ASN A 106 -7.96 20.56 7.25
CA ASN A 106 -7.93 22.02 7.25
C ASN A 106 -8.35 22.61 5.89
N ILE A 107 -7.86 22.05 4.78
CA ILE A 107 -8.27 22.46 3.42
C ILE A 107 -9.79 22.32 3.25
N ILE A 108 -10.39 21.23 3.73
CA ILE A 108 -11.84 21.02 3.66
C ILE A 108 -12.58 22.05 4.51
N CYS A 109 -12.16 22.25 5.76
CA CYS A 109 -12.80 23.20 6.67
C CYS A 109 -12.71 24.63 6.14
N GLN A 110 -11.55 25.07 5.63
CA GLN A 110 -11.39 26.40 5.06
C GLN A 110 -12.29 26.60 3.84
N HIS A 111 -12.40 25.59 2.98
CA HIS A 111 -13.23 25.67 1.77
C HIS A 111 -14.73 25.65 2.04
N PHE A 112 -15.21 24.78 2.95
CA PHE A 112 -16.65 24.57 3.19
C PHE A 112 -17.20 25.30 4.40
N LEU A 113 -16.41 25.42 5.46
CA LEU A 113 -16.82 25.99 6.74
C LEU A 113 -16.26 27.39 6.97
N GLN A 114 -15.41 27.89 6.06
CA GLN A 114 -14.77 29.21 6.11
C GLN A 114 -13.99 29.44 7.41
N ARG A 115 -13.37 28.38 7.94
CA ARG A 115 -12.53 28.39 9.15
C ARG A 115 -11.55 27.23 9.17
N ASP A 116 -10.58 27.31 10.08
CA ASP A 116 -9.67 26.20 10.35
C ASP A 116 -10.37 25.00 11.01
N MET A 117 -9.71 23.85 10.93
CA MET A 117 -10.18 22.62 11.57
C MET A 117 -10.16 22.76 13.09
N ASP A 118 -11.28 22.42 13.72
CA ASP A 118 -11.43 22.27 15.16
C ASP A 118 -11.56 20.76 15.47
N PRO A 119 -10.57 20.12 16.13
CA PRO A 119 -10.60 18.69 16.42
C PRO A 119 -11.68 18.29 17.43
N VAL A 120 -12.28 19.25 18.13
CA VAL A 120 -13.42 19.01 19.03
C VAL A 120 -14.70 18.83 18.20
N LYS A 121 -14.87 19.66 17.18
CA LYS A 121 -16.07 19.69 16.34
C LYS A 121 -15.98 18.69 15.18
N GLU A 122 -14.84 18.65 14.50
CA GLU A 122 -14.61 17.81 13.34
C GLU A 122 -13.83 16.53 13.65
N ARG A 123 -14.15 15.48 12.92
CA ARG A 123 -13.33 14.27 12.87
C ARG A 123 -13.00 13.94 11.43
N ILE A 124 -11.72 13.71 11.16
CA ILE A 124 -11.28 13.19 9.87
C ILE A 124 -10.87 11.72 9.99
N ARG A 125 -11.26 10.93 9.00
CA ARG A 125 -10.76 9.56 8.79
C ARG A 125 -10.12 9.50 7.41
N CYS A 126 -9.06 8.69 7.30
CA CYS A 126 -8.41 8.41 6.02
C CYS A 126 -8.54 6.93 5.69
N LEU A 127 -8.91 6.65 4.44
CA LEU A 127 -8.81 5.34 3.82
C LEU A 127 -7.67 5.36 2.81
N GLY A 128 -6.64 4.55 3.07
CA GLY A 128 -5.39 4.51 2.31
C GLY A 128 -4.21 5.02 3.13
N LEU A 129 -3.05 5.14 2.49
CA LEU A 129 -1.76 5.52 3.10
C LEU A 129 -1.36 6.92 2.58
N PRO A 130 -1.87 8.02 3.18
CA PRO A 130 -1.62 9.39 2.70
C PRO A 130 -0.15 9.80 2.80
N GLU A 131 0.62 9.14 3.66
CA GLU A 131 2.04 9.39 3.86
C GLU A 131 2.93 8.75 2.78
N ILE A 132 2.39 7.85 1.96
CA ILE A 132 3.09 7.27 0.81
C ILE A 132 2.66 8.02 -0.45
N ASP A 133 3.62 8.56 -1.19
CA ASP A 133 3.36 9.30 -2.43
C ASP A 133 2.76 8.42 -3.54
N GLY A 134 1.94 9.03 -4.40
CA GLY A 134 1.29 8.34 -5.52
C GLY A 134 0.07 7.49 -5.13
N ARG A 135 -0.24 7.33 -3.84
CA ARG A 135 -1.40 6.56 -3.42
C ARG A 135 -2.69 7.32 -3.64
N LYS A 136 -3.69 6.63 -4.20
CA LYS A 136 -5.08 7.09 -4.18
C LYS A 136 -5.59 6.96 -2.75
N VAL A 137 -6.02 8.07 -2.16
CA VAL A 137 -6.53 8.11 -0.80
C VAL A 137 -7.92 8.74 -0.78
N LYS A 138 -8.72 8.36 0.22
CA LYS A 138 -10.02 8.96 0.48
C LYS A 138 -10.06 9.48 1.91
N PHE A 139 -10.47 10.72 2.07
CA PHE A 139 -10.73 11.30 3.38
C PHE A 139 -12.22 11.42 3.60
N LEU A 140 -12.66 11.16 4.82
CA LEU A 140 -14.01 11.43 5.29
C LEU A 140 -13.90 12.41 6.45
N LEU A 141 -14.38 13.63 6.24
CA LEU A 141 -14.58 14.61 7.29
C LEU A 141 -16.04 14.53 7.76
N GLU A 142 -16.24 14.39 9.06
CA GLU A 142 -17.53 14.46 9.73
C GLU A 142 -17.54 15.71 10.62
N SER A 143 -18.54 16.57 10.47
CA SER A 143 -18.72 17.80 11.25
C SER A 143 -20.13 17.83 11.86
N GLY A 144 -20.29 18.59 12.94
CA GLY A 144 -21.57 18.74 13.65
C GLY A 144 -21.89 17.60 14.62
N THR A 145 -23.07 17.66 15.21
CA THR A 145 -23.57 16.66 16.17
C THR A 145 -24.79 15.93 15.61
N VAL A 146 -24.82 14.61 15.82
CA VAL A 146 -25.97 13.76 15.47
C VAL A 146 -26.73 13.51 16.75
N THR A 147 -28.00 13.90 16.78
CA THR A 147 -28.92 13.58 17.88
C THR A 147 -29.48 12.17 17.70
N PRO A 148 -30.04 11.53 18.76
CA PRO A 148 -30.71 10.24 18.64
C PRO A 148 -31.87 10.21 17.62
N SER A 149 -32.46 11.38 17.32
CA SER A 149 -33.51 11.55 16.33
C SER A 149 -33.00 11.75 14.89
N THR A 150 -31.70 11.98 14.71
CA THR A 150 -31.10 12.21 13.39
C THR A 150 -30.92 10.88 12.67
N ARG A 151 -31.60 10.70 11.53
CA ARG A 151 -31.35 9.55 10.66
C ARG A 151 -30.07 9.80 9.87
N LEU A 152 -29.16 8.83 9.86
CA LEU A 152 -27.87 8.96 9.15
C LEU A 152 -28.04 9.16 7.64
N GLU A 153 -29.16 8.69 7.08
CA GLU A 153 -29.53 8.85 5.68
C GLU A 153 -29.84 10.31 5.32
N ASP A 154 -30.33 11.08 6.29
CA ASP A 154 -30.69 12.50 6.10
C ASP A 154 -29.49 13.43 6.25
N VAL A 155 -28.37 12.93 6.78
CA VAL A 155 -27.14 13.71 6.94
C VAL A 155 -26.58 14.05 5.55
N PRO A 156 -26.44 15.34 5.19
CA PRO A 156 -25.91 15.74 3.90
C PRO A 156 -24.54 15.11 3.64
N LEU A 157 -24.41 14.48 2.47
CA LEU A 157 -23.18 13.90 1.99
C LEU A 157 -22.69 14.67 0.77
N ARG A 158 -21.47 15.21 0.86
CA ARG A 158 -20.77 15.85 -0.26
C ARG A 158 -19.58 15.00 -0.69
N ALA A 159 -19.34 14.90 -2.00
CA ALA A 159 -18.12 14.28 -2.53
C ALA A 159 -17.32 15.26 -3.38
N LEU A 160 -16.02 15.21 -3.18
CA LEU A 160 -15.06 16.14 -3.78
C LEU A 160 -13.83 15.39 -4.29
N LYS A 161 -13.12 16.02 -5.22
CA LYS A 161 -11.79 15.64 -5.65
C LYS A 161 -10.82 16.78 -5.38
N TRP A 162 -9.75 16.49 -4.65
CA TRP A 162 -8.63 17.40 -4.53
C TRP A 162 -7.69 17.23 -5.72
N THR A 163 -7.42 18.32 -6.43
CA THR A 163 -6.59 18.32 -7.64
C THR A 163 -5.11 18.59 -7.37
N GLY A 164 -4.75 18.97 -6.14
CA GLY A 164 -3.48 19.60 -5.80
C GLY A 164 -3.56 21.12 -5.66
N LYS A 165 -4.67 21.72 -6.11
CA LYS A 165 -4.89 23.16 -6.05
C LYS A 165 -6.28 23.54 -5.53
N ALA A 166 -7.30 22.77 -5.89
CA ALA A 166 -8.68 23.05 -5.53
C ALA A 166 -9.46 21.77 -5.22
N LEU A 167 -10.51 21.93 -4.41
CA LEU A 167 -11.56 20.94 -4.22
C LEU A 167 -12.62 21.13 -5.32
N ILE A 168 -12.88 20.07 -6.07
CA ILE A 168 -13.87 20.07 -7.16
C ILE A 168 -15.03 19.14 -6.79
N PRO A 169 -16.29 19.62 -6.86
CA PRO A 169 -17.48 18.78 -6.69
C PRO A 169 -17.48 17.55 -7.59
N ARG A 170 -17.94 16.42 -7.05
CA ARG A 170 -18.12 15.17 -7.80
C ARG A 170 -19.39 14.44 -7.40
N ALA A 171 -19.93 13.69 -8.35
CA ALA A 171 -20.95 12.70 -8.06
C ALA A 171 -20.43 11.62 -7.09
N ILE A 172 -21.27 11.23 -6.15
CA ILE A 172 -21.01 10.14 -5.20
C ILE A 172 -21.34 8.82 -5.90
N ASP A 173 -20.36 7.93 -6.07
CA ASP A 173 -20.64 6.59 -6.59
C ASP A 173 -21.38 5.71 -5.56
N ALA A 174 -22.19 4.78 -6.08
CA ALA A 174 -23.02 3.88 -5.27
C ALA A 174 -22.20 3.08 -4.24
N ARG A 175 -20.99 2.63 -4.62
CA ARG A 175 -20.09 1.89 -3.71
C ARG A 175 -19.67 2.75 -2.52
N THR A 176 -19.35 4.03 -2.75
CA THR A 176 -19.00 4.96 -1.67
C THR A 176 -20.19 5.25 -0.78
N ARG A 177 -21.38 5.47 -1.37
CA ARG A 177 -22.60 5.68 -0.59
C ARG A 177 -22.91 4.49 0.32
N SER A 178 -22.86 3.28 -0.23
CA SER A 178 -23.07 2.04 0.54
C SER A 178 -22.04 1.85 1.66
N TYR A 179 -20.76 2.10 1.38
CA TYR A 179 -19.70 2.03 2.40
C TYR A 179 -19.94 3.00 3.57
N LEU A 180 -20.32 4.25 3.27
CA LEU A 180 -20.57 5.27 4.30
C LEU A 180 -21.82 5.01 5.13
N HIS A 181 -22.82 4.35 4.54
CA HIS A 181 -24.02 3.93 5.25
C HIS A 181 -23.69 2.98 6.42
N ASN A 182 -22.69 2.11 6.22
CA ASN A 182 -22.25 1.16 7.23
C ASN A 182 -21.22 1.74 8.22
N LEU A 183 -20.80 2.99 8.02
CA LEU A 183 -19.81 3.63 8.87
C LEU A 183 -20.52 4.48 9.94
N PRO A 184 -20.33 4.19 11.24
CA PRO A 184 -21.00 4.94 12.29
C PRO A 184 -20.53 6.40 12.35
N PHE A 185 -21.48 7.32 12.54
CA PHE A 185 -21.23 8.74 12.76
C PHE A 185 -20.81 8.95 14.23
N LYS A 186 -19.52 9.19 14.45
CA LYS A 186 -18.83 9.29 15.76
C LYS A 186 -18.99 8.10 16.76
N HIS A 187 -17.93 7.98 17.57
CA HIS A 187 -17.58 7.08 18.69
C HIS A 187 -18.12 5.64 18.79
N GLN A 188 -17.43 4.71 18.13
CA GLN A 188 -16.74 3.66 18.90
C GLN A 188 -15.28 3.59 18.43
N PRO A 189 -14.28 3.71 19.32
CA PRO A 189 -12.94 3.31 18.97
C PRO A 189 -12.99 1.80 18.67
N PRO A 190 -12.42 1.34 17.55
CA PRO A 190 -12.22 -0.09 17.38
C PRO A 190 -11.39 -0.56 18.57
N VAL A 191 -11.89 -1.57 19.30
CA VAL A 191 -11.11 -2.29 20.30
C VAL A 191 -10.04 -3.07 19.54
N GLN A 192 -8.97 -2.39 19.14
CA GLN A 192 -7.79 -3.05 18.61
C GLN A 192 -7.13 -3.73 19.81
N LYS A 193 -7.25 -5.05 19.87
CA LYS A 193 -6.44 -5.84 20.79
C LYS A 193 -4.97 -5.55 20.44
N PRO A 194 -4.13 -5.13 21.39
CA PRO A 194 -2.71 -4.98 21.13
C PRO A 194 -2.17 -6.36 20.76
N GLN A 195 -1.87 -6.57 19.49
CA GLN A 195 -1.02 -7.68 19.08
C GLN A 195 0.41 -7.23 19.36
N ASN A 196 1.10 -7.95 20.23
CA ASN A 196 2.53 -7.73 20.42
C ASN A 196 3.21 -8.01 19.07
N PRO A 197 3.86 -7.00 18.45
CA PRO A 197 4.50 -7.19 17.16
C PRO A 197 5.63 -8.22 17.32
N LYS A 198 5.61 -9.28 16.51
CA LYS A 198 6.72 -10.23 16.43
C LYS A 198 7.98 -9.48 15.98
N THR A 199 9.13 -9.84 16.55
CA THR A 199 10.41 -9.30 16.10
C THR A 199 10.79 -9.88 14.72
N MET A 200 11.72 -9.24 14.00
CA MET A 200 12.18 -9.74 12.69
C MET A 200 12.76 -11.16 12.79
N ALA A 201 13.53 -11.45 13.84
CA ALA A 201 14.10 -12.77 14.09
C ALA A 201 12.99 -13.83 14.30
N GLN A 202 11.98 -13.50 15.11
CA GLN A 202 10.83 -14.38 15.33
C GLN A 202 10.02 -14.62 14.05
N MET A 203 9.94 -13.64 13.16
CA MET A 203 9.29 -13.83 11.86
C MET A 203 10.12 -14.74 10.97
N ARG A 204 11.44 -14.56 10.90
CA ARG A 204 12.35 -15.40 10.12
C ARG A 204 12.27 -16.88 10.50
N GLU A 205 12.25 -17.17 11.80
CA GLU A 205 12.12 -18.54 12.31
C GLU A 205 10.77 -19.19 11.97
N SER A 206 9.73 -18.39 11.74
CA SER A 206 8.36 -18.88 11.50
C SER A 206 7.98 -19.03 10.02
N MET A 207 8.88 -18.65 9.11
CA MET A 207 8.63 -18.60 7.67
C MET A 207 9.66 -19.44 6.92
N ASP A 208 9.23 -20.10 5.85
CA ASP A 208 10.17 -20.65 4.87
C ASP A 208 10.88 -19.54 4.10
N ASP A 209 11.89 -19.91 3.31
CA ASP A 209 12.75 -18.95 2.61
C ASP A 209 11.98 -18.14 1.56
N GLU A 210 11.01 -18.74 0.88
CA GLU A 210 10.20 -18.05 -0.13
C GLU A 210 9.26 -17.01 0.51
N ALA A 211 8.58 -17.38 1.60
CA ALA A 211 7.73 -16.47 2.37
C ALA A 211 8.57 -15.35 3.01
N TRP A 212 9.76 -15.68 3.52
CA TRP A 212 10.70 -14.70 4.06
C TRP A 212 11.15 -13.71 2.99
N ASN A 213 11.52 -14.18 1.81
CA ASN A 213 11.96 -13.31 0.71
C ASN A 213 10.85 -12.40 0.19
N ARG A 214 9.62 -12.90 0.07
CA ARG A 214 8.45 -12.05 -0.24
C ARG A 214 8.22 -11.01 0.85
N TYR A 215 8.30 -11.42 2.12
CA TYR A 215 8.16 -10.51 3.25
C TYR A 215 9.23 -9.40 3.24
N MET A 216 10.49 -9.77 3.03
CA MET A 216 11.60 -8.81 2.97
C MET A 216 11.48 -7.86 1.77
N ALA A 217 11.09 -8.36 0.60
CA ALA A 217 10.81 -7.50 -0.56
C ALA A 217 9.72 -6.45 -0.24
N GLU A 218 8.64 -6.85 0.44
CA GLU A 218 7.62 -5.90 0.91
C GLU A 218 8.16 -4.89 1.93
N VAL A 219 8.99 -5.33 2.88
CA VAL A 219 9.62 -4.45 3.88
C VAL A 219 10.50 -3.41 3.19
N MET A 220 11.32 -3.83 2.23
CA MET A 220 12.20 -2.94 1.47
C MET A 220 11.41 -1.93 0.63
N LEU A 221 10.37 -2.40 -0.06
CA LEU A 221 9.47 -1.51 -0.79
C LEU A 221 8.82 -0.47 0.13
N ARG A 222 8.36 -0.89 1.32
CA ARG A 222 7.81 0.03 2.33
C ARG A 222 8.88 1.01 2.81
N LYS A 223 10.10 0.57 3.11
CA LYS A 223 11.19 1.48 3.55
C LYS A 223 11.50 2.54 2.50
N LEU A 224 11.58 2.17 1.21
CA LEU A 224 11.70 3.13 0.11
C LEU A 224 10.52 4.12 0.08
N GLN A 225 9.28 3.60 0.15
CA GLN A 225 8.06 4.41 0.14
C GLN A 225 7.99 5.40 1.32
N TYR A 226 8.36 4.95 2.52
CA TYR A 226 8.39 5.75 3.74
C TYR A 226 9.68 6.56 3.91
N LYS A 227 10.62 6.47 2.96
CA LYS A 227 11.92 7.14 3.00
C LYS A 227 12.68 6.83 4.30
N LYS A 228 12.72 5.55 4.67
CA LYS A 228 13.41 5.04 5.87
C LYS A 228 14.82 4.57 5.51
N LYS A 229 15.72 4.60 6.48
CA LYS A 229 17.08 4.07 6.35
C LYS A 229 17.05 2.54 6.34
N ALA A 230 17.94 1.93 5.58
CA ALA A 230 18.19 0.50 5.66
C ALA A 230 18.84 0.12 7.00
N SER A 231 18.37 -0.95 7.62
CA SER A 231 19.01 -1.65 8.74
C SER A 231 20.05 -2.65 8.25
N SER A 232 20.89 -3.17 9.14
CA SER A 232 21.86 -4.23 8.81
C SER A 232 21.22 -5.47 8.18
N VAL A 233 20.06 -5.89 8.70
CA VAL A 233 19.28 -7.02 8.16
C VAL A 233 18.81 -6.77 6.72
N ASP A 234 18.47 -5.52 6.39
CA ASP A 234 18.05 -5.18 5.02
C ASP A 234 19.21 -5.30 4.04
N ARG A 235 20.40 -4.86 4.48
CA ARG A 235 21.63 -4.88 3.67
C ARG A 235 22.05 -6.32 3.40
N SER A 236 22.17 -7.14 4.44
CA SER A 236 22.47 -8.59 4.30
C SER A 236 21.50 -9.26 3.33
N TRP A 237 20.20 -9.01 3.46
CA TRP A 237 19.21 -9.60 2.57
C TRP A 237 19.34 -9.13 1.12
N ALA A 238 19.59 -7.84 0.90
CA ALA A 238 19.75 -7.29 -0.46
C ALA A 238 21.07 -7.73 -1.12
N GLU A 239 22.12 -7.96 -0.34
CA GLU A 239 23.38 -8.54 -0.81
C GLU A 239 23.23 -10.03 -1.16
N GLU A 240 22.47 -10.78 -0.37
CA GLU A 240 22.17 -12.21 -0.60
C GLU A 240 21.19 -12.44 -1.75
N HIS A 241 20.26 -11.50 -1.99
CA HIS A 241 19.19 -11.59 -3.00
C HIS A 241 19.11 -10.34 -3.88
N PRO A 242 20.18 -10.03 -4.63
CA PRO A 242 20.26 -8.75 -5.32
C PRO A 242 19.24 -8.67 -6.47
N GLU A 243 18.87 -9.78 -7.10
CA GLU A 243 17.78 -9.85 -8.10
C GLU A 243 16.41 -9.46 -7.52
N LEU A 244 16.07 -9.96 -6.33
CA LEU A 244 14.80 -9.60 -5.67
C LEU A 244 14.81 -8.13 -5.25
N PHE A 245 15.95 -7.64 -4.76
CA PHE A 245 16.09 -6.22 -4.46
C PHE A 245 15.95 -5.36 -5.71
N TYR A 246 16.46 -5.81 -6.86
CA TYR A 246 16.27 -5.09 -8.12
C TYR A 246 14.79 -4.95 -8.48
N ASP A 247 14.02 -6.02 -8.37
CA ASP A 247 12.58 -5.98 -8.65
C ASP A 247 11.85 -4.99 -7.73
N VAL A 248 12.25 -4.91 -6.46
CA VAL A 248 11.72 -3.94 -5.49
C VAL A 248 12.04 -2.50 -5.93
N VAL A 249 13.29 -2.21 -6.29
CA VAL A 249 13.70 -0.86 -6.72
C VAL A 249 13.03 -0.49 -8.05
N GLN A 250 12.93 -1.43 -8.98
CA GLN A 250 12.25 -1.24 -10.26
C GLN A 250 10.76 -0.97 -10.07
N GLN A 251 10.08 -1.72 -9.20
CA GLN A 251 8.69 -1.48 -8.84
C GLN A 251 8.50 -0.08 -8.25
N TYR A 252 9.38 0.33 -7.33
CA TYR A 252 9.31 1.65 -6.71
C TYR A 252 9.55 2.78 -7.71
N THR A 253 10.59 2.69 -8.55
CA THR A 253 10.92 3.72 -9.55
C THR A 253 9.84 3.84 -10.62
N ALA A 254 9.28 2.71 -11.08
CA ALA A 254 8.13 2.71 -11.98
C ALA A 254 6.93 3.43 -11.36
N GLN A 255 6.63 3.19 -10.07
CA GLN A 255 5.57 3.88 -9.35
C GLN A 255 5.82 5.41 -9.29
N GLN A 256 7.04 5.84 -8.97
CA GLN A 256 7.39 7.27 -8.92
C GLN A 256 7.21 7.93 -10.30
N ARG A 257 7.75 7.30 -11.36
CA ARG A 257 7.64 7.79 -12.74
C ARG A 257 6.21 7.88 -13.24
N TRP A 258 5.39 6.85 -12.97
CA TRP A 258 3.97 6.85 -13.32
C TRP A 258 3.23 8.06 -12.75
N HIS A 259 3.61 8.49 -11.54
CA HIS A 259 3.05 9.66 -10.89
C HIS A 259 3.78 10.98 -11.17
N ARG A 260 4.80 10.96 -12.05
CA ARG A 260 5.67 12.10 -12.37
C ARG A 260 6.31 12.71 -11.12
N LEU A 261 6.72 11.84 -10.21
CA LEU A 261 7.44 12.23 -9.00
C LEU A 261 8.94 12.23 -9.27
N GLU A 262 9.64 13.17 -8.65
CA GLU A 262 11.09 13.26 -8.75
C GLU A 262 11.74 12.04 -8.09
N LEU A 263 12.71 11.46 -8.80
CA LEU A 263 13.53 10.39 -8.29
C LEU A 263 14.72 10.98 -7.53
N PRO A 264 15.04 10.48 -6.33
CA PRO A 264 16.30 10.77 -5.66
C PRO A 264 17.51 10.44 -6.55
N PRO A 265 18.64 11.16 -6.42
CA PRO A 265 19.84 10.93 -7.23
C PRO A 265 20.32 9.47 -7.26
N SER A 266 20.32 8.79 -6.11
CA SER A 266 20.65 7.36 -6.02
C SER A 266 19.78 6.48 -6.92
N LEU A 267 18.48 6.78 -7.01
CA LEU A 267 17.55 6.05 -7.87
C LEU A 267 17.62 6.50 -9.33
N MET A 268 18.05 7.72 -9.61
CA MET A 268 18.36 8.13 -10.98
C MET A 268 19.56 7.35 -11.50
N GLN A 269 20.64 7.27 -10.72
CA GLN A 269 21.82 6.48 -11.06
C GLN A 269 21.46 5.00 -11.26
N TRP A 270 20.61 4.44 -10.39
CA TRP A 270 20.11 3.09 -10.55
C TRP A 270 19.43 2.86 -11.90
N VAL A 271 18.57 3.78 -12.35
CA VAL A 271 17.82 3.57 -13.60
C VAL A 271 18.65 3.91 -14.84
N GLU A 272 19.64 4.78 -14.73
CA GLU A 272 20.57 5.11 -15.81
C GLU A 272 21.67 4.07 -15.99
N ALA A 273 21.92 3.24 -14.98
CA ALA A 273 22.94 2.22 -15.05
C ALA A 273 22.69 1.25 -16.21
N PRO A 274 23.74 0.83 -16.93
CA PRO A 274 23.63 -0.20 -17.96
C PRO A 274 22.98 -1.44 -17.36
N THR A 275 21.93 -1.93 -18.01
CA THR A 275 21.18 -3.10 -17.55
C THR A 275 21.94 -4.41 -17.79
N ASP A 276 23.24 -4.35 -18.05
CA ASP A 276 24.06 -5.52 -18.28
C ASP A 276 24.23 -6.28 -16.97
N ARG A 277 23.29 -7.20 -16.75
CA ARG A 277 23.25 -8.13 -15.61
C ARG A 277 24.47 -9.06 -15.56
N GLY A 278 25.31 -9.03 -16.59
CA GLY A 278 26.47 -9.90 -16.73
C GLY A 278 27.68 -9.50 -15.88
N ASP A 279 27.73 -8.28 -15.34
CA ASP A 279 28.79 -7.85 -14.40
C ASP A 279 28.26 -7.74 -12.95
N PRO A 280 28.48 -8.77 -12.11
CA PRO A 280 28.05 -8.78 -10.72
C PRO A 280 28.62 -7.60 -9.91
N ASN A 281 29.83 -7.13 -10.22
CA ASN A 281 30.48 -6.08 -9.43
C ASN A 281 29.79 -4.73 -9.61
N THR A 282 29.42 -4.40 -10.86
CA THR A 282 28.66 -3.17 -11.16
C THR A 282 27.30 -3.21 -10.48
N PHE A 283 26.64 -4.37 -10.46
CA PHE A 283 25.33 -4.52 -9.86
C PHE A 283 25.35 -4.39 -8.32
N THR A 284 26.25 -5.11 -7.64
CA THR A 284 26.42 -5.01 -6.18
C THR A 284 26.72 -3.57 -5.75
N HIS A 285 27.58 -2.86 -6.48
CA HIS A 285 27.85 -1.45 -6.21
C HIS A 285 26.59 -0.57 -6.29
N LEU A 286 25.69 -0.80 -7.24
CA LEU A 286 24.44 -0.05 -7.33
C LEU A 286 23.49 -0.35 -6.17
N VAL A 287 23.46 -1.61 -5.69
CA VAL A 287 22.71 -2.00 -4.50
C VAL A 287 23.21 -1.19 -3.30
N ASP A 288 24.52 -1.16 -3.08
CA ASP A 288 25.15 -0.41 -1.99
C ASP A 288 24.82 1.08 -2.05
N VAL A 289 24.93 1.69 -3.23
CA VAL A 289 24.59 3.10 -3.44
C VAL A 289 23.15 3.40 -3.03
N VAL A 290 22.18 2.58 -3.45
CA VAL A 290 20.77 2.78 -3.09
C VAL A 290 20.56 2.59 -1.59
N LEU A 291 21.13 1.55 -0.99
CA LEU A 291 20.98 1.25 0.43
C LEU A 291 21.61 2.32 1.33
N ASP A 292 22.77 2.85 0.95
CA ASP A 292 23.48 3.92 1.67
C ASP A 292 22.73 5.24 1.63
N LYS A 293 22.11 5.55 0.49
CA LYS A 293 21.39 6.82 0.30
C LYS A 293 19.93 6.76 0.76
N MET A 294 19.40 5.56 1.00
CA MET A 294 18.03 5.34 1.43
C MET A 294 17.70 6.12 2.71
N GLY A 295 16.67 6.97 2.63
CA GLY A 295 16.23 7.83 3.74
C GLY A 295 17.14 9.01 4.07
N ILE A 296 18.36 9.08 3.53
CA ILE A 296 19.31 10.20 3.76
C ILE A 296 19.06 11.35 2.78
N GLU A 297 19.00 11.07 1.48
CA GLU A 297 18.82 12.11 0.43
C GLU A 297 17.53 12.92 0.64
N THR A 298 16.56 12.31 1.29
CA THR A 298 15.26 12.90 1.58
C THR A 298 15.26 13.85 2.78
N GLU A 299 16.21 13.69 3.71
CA GLU A 299 16.43 14.64 4.80
C GLU A 299 17.16 15.89 4.30
N GLY A 300 18.11 15.73 3.37
CA GLY A 300 18.84 16.83 2.74
C GLY A 300 17.91 17.77 1.95
N LEU A 301 17.03 17.21 1.10
CA LEU A 301 16.07 18.00 0.32
C LEU A 301 15.14 18.84 1.22
N ARG A 302 14.68 18.27 2.34
CA ARG A 302 13.80 18.98 3.29
C ARG A 302 14.47 20.18 3.96
N ARG A 303 15.78 20.09 4.23
CA ARG A 303 16.50 21.21 4.85
C ARG A 303 16.63 22.39 3.89
N LEU A 304 16.89 22.11 2.62
CA LEU A 304 17.01 23.15 1.57
C LEU A 304 15.67 23.85 1.31
N THR A 305 14.57 23.10 1.19
CA THR A 305 13.25 23.71 0.97
C THR A 305 12.83 24.58 2.15
N ASN A 306 13.12 24.16 3.39
CA ASN A 306 12.74 24.91 4.59
C ASN A 306 13.61 26.16 4.83
N SER A 307 14.86 26.20 4.34
CA SER A 307 15.68 27.42 4.39
C SER A 307 15.17 28.47 3.40
N GLU A 308 14.79 28.07 2.19
CA GLU A 308 14.26 28.99 1.17
C GLU A 308 12.90 29.59 1.58
N THR A 309 12.08 28.85 2.34
CA THR A 309 10.78 29.38 2.80
C THR A 309 10.88 30.33 3.99
N ARG A 310 12.05 30.44 4.64
CA ARG A 310 12.27 31.32 5.80
C ARG A 310 12.88 32.67 5.41
N GLU A 311 13.41 32.79 4.20
CA GLU A 311 14.02 34.01 3.68
C GLU A 311 13.08 34.84 2.78
N ALA A 312 11.85 34.36 2.56
CA ALA A 312 10.77 35.05 1.84
C ALA A 312 9.66 35.50 2.79
#